data_AF-A0ABD4EEV5-F1
#
_entry.id   AF-A0ABD4EEV5-F1
#
_cell.length_a   1.000
_cell.length_b   1.000
_cell.length_c   1.000
_cell.angle_alpha   90.00
_cell.angle_beta   90.00
_cell.angle_gamma   90.00
#
_symmetry.space_group_name_H-M   'P 1'
#
loop_
_entity.id
_entity.type
_entity.pdbx_description
1 polymer ?
#
loop_
_entity_poly.entity_id
_entity_poly.type
_entity_poly.pdbx_seq_one_letter_code
_entity_poly.pdbx_strand_id
1 'polypeptide(L)' 'MRNILILGKVELLEAVRNIKFIWLAIFFSILGLTQPLIDNYMEVIIKNFGGVDGIIMDPNAPKPQANEVLLATFTGQFN' A
#
# COMPACT_ATOMS: atom_id res chain seq x y z
N MET A 1 -13.33 -27.65 22.38
CA MET A 1 -14.20 -26.66 21.70
C MET A 1 -14.42 -25.38 22.54
N ARG A 2 -15.06 -25.46 23.73
CA ARG A 2 -15.44 -24.26 24.51
C ARG A 2 -14.25 -23.39 24.99
N ASN A 3 -13.12 -24.01 25.37
CA ASN A 3 -11.96 -23.26 25.85
C ASN A 3 -11.28 -22.43 24.75
N ILE A 4 -11.19 -22.94 23.51
CA ILE A 4 -10.59 -22.21 22.38
C ILE A 4 -11.41 -20.96 22.07
N LEU A 5 -12.74 -21.07 22.11
CA LEU A 5 -13.64 -19.92 21.93
C LEU A 5 -13.50 -18.86 23.03
N ILE A 6 -13.25 -19.28 24.27
CA ILE A 6 -13.04 -18.35 25.40
C ILE A 6 -11.68 -17.65 25.26
N LEU A 7 -10.61 -18.41 24.96
CA LEU A 7 -9.27 -17.86 24.75
C LEU A 7 -9.25 -16.86 23.59
N GLY A 8 -9.85 -17.21 22.44
CA GLY A 8 -9.94 -16.31 21.29
C GLY A 8 -10.72 -15.02 21.59
N LYS A 9 -11.80 -15.09 22.38
CA LYS A 9 -12.53 -13.89 22.83
C LYS A 9 -11.68 -12.97 23.69
N VAL A 10 -10.88 -13.52 24.60
CA VAL A 10 -10.02 -12.74 25.49
C VAL A 10 -8.92 -12.04 24.68
N GLU A 11 -8.25 -12.76 23.79
CA GLU A 11 -7.20 -12.21 22.93
C GLU A 11 -7.73 -11.10 22.00
N LEU A 12 -8.92 -11.30 21.41
CA LEU A 12 -9.52 -10.31 20.51
C LEU A 12 -9.94 -9.05 21.29
N LEU A 13 -10.46 -9.20 22.51
CA LEU A 13 -10.80 -8.08 23.38
C LEU A 13 -9.55 -7.31 23.82
N GLU A 14 -8.45 -8.01 24.09
CA GLU A 14 -7.16 -7.40 24.38
C GLU A 14 -6.58 -6.66 23.16
N ALA A 15 -6.70 -7.23 21.96
CA ALA A 15 -6.26 -6.60 20.72
C ALA A 15 -7.04 -5.32 20.41
N VAL A 16 -8.35 -5.30 20.69
CA VAL A 16 -9.19 -4.09 20.58
C VAL A 16 -8.79 -3.05 21.62
N ARG A 17 -8.63 -3.44 22.90
CA ARG A 17 -8.24 -2.52 23.99
C ARG A 17 -6.87 -1.89 23.75
N ASN A 18 -5.94 -2.65 23.21
CA ASN A 18 -4.59 -2.19 22.87
C ASN A 18 -4.54 -1.46 21.52
N ILE A 19 -5.67 -1.20 20.86
CA ILE A 19 -5.75 -0.42 19.62
C ILE A 19 -4.93 -1.08 18.48
N LYS A 20 -4.59 -2.37 18.61
CA LYS A 20 -3.73 -3.08 17.66
C LYS A 20 -4.32 -3.06 16.25
N PHE A 21 -5.64 -3.13 16.12
CA PHE A 21 -6.33 -3.05 14.83
C PHE A 21 -6.24 -1.68 14.16
N ILE A 22 -6.31 -0.58 14.92
CA ILE A 22 -6.12 0.77 14.35
C ILE A 22 -4.67 0.94 13.90
N TRP A 23 -3.71 0.50 14.71
CA TRP A 23 -2.31 0.55 14.36
C TRP A 23 -2.03 -0.25 13.08
N LEU A 24 -2.59 -1.46 13.01
CA LEU A 24 -2.48 -2.33 11.84
C LEU A 24 -3.12 -1.69 10.60
N ALA A 25 -4.33 -1.15 10.71
CA ALA A 25 -5.02 -0.50 9.60
C ALA A 25 -4.24 0.70 9.06
N ILE A 26 -3.68 1.54 9.93
CA ILE A 26 -2.85 2.67 9.54
C ILE A 26 -1.58 2.18 8.84
N PHE A 27 -0.90 1.19 9.43
CA PHE A 27 0.34 0.64 8.87
C PHE A 27 0.12 0.09 7.45
N PHE A 28 -0.92 -0.72 7.25
CA PHE A 28 -1.26 -1.26 5.93
C PHE A 28 -1.76 -0.18 4.96
N SER A 29 -2.43 0.87 5.45
CA SER A 29 -2.81 1.99 4.59
C SER A 29 -1.58 2.71 4.05
N ILE A 30 -0.55 2.94 4.89
CA ILE A 30 0.71 3.57 4.46
C ILE A 30 1.45 2.69 3.46
N LEU A 31 1.53 1.39 3.71
CA LEU A 31 2.12 0.44 2.75
C LEU A 31 1.33 0.43 1.43
N GLY A 32 0.00 0.42 1.51
CA GLY A 32 -0.92 0.51 0.39
C GLY A 32 -0.69 1.74 -0.49
N LEU A 33 -0.39 2.87 0.13
CA LEU A 33 -0.12 4.13 -0.57
C LEU A 33 1.27 4.18 -1.22
N THR A 34 2.19 3.29 -0.89
CA THR A 34 3.57 3.36 -1.40
C THR A 34 3.62 3.06 -2.91
N GLN A 35 2.88 2.05 -3.38
CA GLN A 35 2.78 1.70 -4.80
C GLN A 35 2.22 2.84 -5.69
N PRO A 36 1.03 3.41 -5.40
CA PRO A 36 0.48 4.50 -6.20
C PRO A 36 1.35 5.76 -6.16
N LEU A 37 2.03 6.03 -5.04
CA LEU A 37 2.96 7.15 -4.94
C LEU A 37 4.17 6.95 -5.86
N ILE A 38 4.77 5.75 -5.85
CA ILE A 38 5.89 5.45 -6.75
C ILE A 38 5.46 5.58 -8.22
N ASP A 39 4.29 5.06 -8.59
CA ASP A 39 3.80 5.13 -9.98
C ASP A 39 3.55 6.57 -10.44
N ASN A 40 3.01 7.44 -9.58
CA ASN A 40 2.75 8.85 -9.93
C ASN A 40 4.01 9.71 -9.97
N TYR A 41 5.03 9.38 -9.16
CA TYR A 41 6.23 10.20 -9.02
C TYR A 41 7.47 9.57 -9.65
N MET A 42 7.33 8.45 -10.35
CA MET A 42 8.45 7.71 -10.96
C MET A 42 9.33 8.62 -11.83
N GLU A 43 8.73 9.43 -12.70
CA GLU A 43 9.45 10.38 -13.56
C GLU A 43 10.28 11.39 -12.75
N VAL A 44 9.67 11.94 -11.69
CA VAL A 44 10.32 12.93 -10.80
C VAL A 44 11.46 12.28 -10.01
N ILE A 45 11.26 11.04 -9.53
CA ILE A 45 12.28 10.25 -8.83
C ILE A 45 13.46 10.02 -9.77
N ILE A 46 13.22 9.54 -10.99
CA ILE A 46 14.28 9.26 -11.97
C ILE A 46 15.03 10.54 -12.37
N LYS A 47 14.31 11.66 -12.57
CA LYS A 47 14.94 12.94 -12.92
C LYS A 47 15.87 13.47 -11.82
N ASN A 48 15.47 13.34 -10.56
CA ASN A 48 16.22 13.90 -9.43
C ASN A 48 17.33 12.95 -8.92
N PHE A 49 17.15 11.64 -9.03
CA PHE A 49 18.09 10.64 -8.51
C PHE A 49 18.93 9.95 -9.60
N GLY A 50 18.49 9.97 -10.86
CA GLY A 50 19.11 9.21 -11.94
C GLY A 50 20.22 9.92 -12.71
N GLY A 51 20.35 11.25 -12.61
CA GLY A 51 21.40 12.00 -13.32
C GLY A 51 21.42 11.81 -14.84
N VAL A 52 20.34 11.30 -15.44
CA VAL A 52 20.28 10.91 -16.85
C VAL A 52 19.22 11.72 -17.60
N ASP A 53 19.73 12.60 -18.45
CA ASP A 53 19.04 13.42 -19.45
C ASP A 53 18.46 12.59 -20.62
N GLY A 54 18.15 11.30 -20.39
CA GLY A 54 17.95 10.31 -21.46
C GLY A 54 16.87 9.25 -21.22
N ILE A 55 16.21 9.22 -20.05
CA ILE A 55 15.01 8.39 -19.88
C ILE A 55 13.81 9.24 -20.31
N ILE A 56 13.60 9.30 -21.62
CA ILE A 56 12.40 9.90 -22.21
C ILE A 56 11.27 8.90 -21.96
N MET A 57 10.59 9.02 -20.82
CA MET A 57 9.25 8.43 -20.71
C MET A 57 8.37 9.11 -21.75
N ASP A 58 7.59 8.31 -22.49
CA ASP A 58 6.73 8.80 -23.57
C ASP A 58 5.88 9.97 -23.07
N PRO A 59 6.04 11.19 -23.62
CA PRO A 59 5.28 12.36 -23.22
C PRO A 59 3.76 12.21 -23.40
N ASN A 60 3.33 11.21 -24.18
CA ASN A 60 1.94 10.88 -24.44
C ASN A 60 1.42 9.71 -23.60
N ALA A 61 2.24 9.19 -22.66
CA ALA A 61 1.78 8.16 -21.74
C ALA A 61 0.58 8.72 -20.94
N PRO A 62 -0.60 8.09 -21.04
CA PRO A 62 -1.75 8.55 -20.30
C PRO A 62 -1.44 8.43 -18.80
N LYS A 63 -1.75 9.50 -18.04
CA LYS A 63 -1.64 9.45 -16.58
C LYS A 63 -2.41 8.24 -16.06
N PRO A 64 -1.81 7.45 -15.15
CA PRO A 64 -2.47 6.28 -14.57
C PRO A 64 -3.84 6.67 -14.02
N GLN A 65 -4.89 6.00 -14.48
CA GLN A 65 -6.23 6.26 -13.93
C GLN A 65 -6.32 5.67 -12.52
N ALA A 66 -7.10 6.31 -11.64
CA ALA A 66 -7.19 5.88 -10.24
C ALA A 66 -7.66 4.43 -10.09
N ASN A 67 -8.53 3.95 -10.98
CA ASN A 67 -8.98 2.55 -11.02
C ASN A 67 -7.86 1.57 -11.42
N GLU A 68 -7.03 1.92 -12.39
CA GLU A 68 -5.91 1.11 -12.86
C GLU A 68 -4.85 1.00 -11.77
N VAL A 69 -4.54 2.11 -11.10
CA VAL A 69 -3.61 2.15 -9.98
C VAL A 69 -4.11 1.32 -8.80
N LEU A 70 -5.42 1.40 -8.49
CA LEU A 70 -6.03 0.55 -7.45
C LEU A 70 -5.94 -0.93 -7.82
N LEU A 71 -6.32 -1.30 -9.05
CA LEU A 71 -6.24 -2.67 -9.55
C LEU A 71 -4.79 -3.19 -9.51
N ALA A 72 -3.83 -2.41 -10.02
CA ALA A 72 -2.42 -2.73 -9.99
C ALA A 72 -1.90 -2.93 -8.56
N THR A 73 -2.30 -2.07 -7.62
CA THR A 73 -1.95 -2.17 -6.19
C THR A 73 -2.50 -3.46 -5.57
N PHE A 74 -3.79 -3.77 -5.78
CA PHE A 74 -4.38 -5.01 -5.29
C PHE A 74 -3.72 -6.25 -5.91
N THR A 75 -3.49 -6.26 -7.21
CA THR A 75 -2.84 -7.39 -7.88
C THR A 75 -1.36 -7.52 -7.52
N GLY A 76 -0.68 -6.43 -7.19
CA GLY A 76 0.75 -6.44 -6.85
C GLY A 76 1.05 -6.82 -5.40
N GLN A 77 0.11 -6.62 -4.48
CA GLN A 77 0.27 -6.97 -3.05
C GLN A 77 -0.20 -8.37 -2.69
N PHE A 78 -1.15 -8.91 -3.46
CA PHE A 78 -1.81 -10.18 -3.15
C PHE A 78 -1.57 -11.27 -4.21
N ASN A 79 -0.62 -11.07 -5.14
CA ASN A 79 -0.12 -12.13 -6.02
C ASN A 79 0.85 -13.07 -5.28
#